data_AF-A0ABD6EWU3-F1
#
_entry.id   AF-A0ABD6EWU3-F1
#
_cell.length_a   1.000
_cell.length_b   1.000
_cell.length_c   1.000
_cell.angle_alpha   90.00
_cell.angle_beta   90.00
_cell.angle_gamma   90.00
#
_symmetry.space_group_name_H-M   'P 1'
#
loop_
_entity.id
_entity.type
_entity.pdbx_description
1 polymer ?
#
loop_
_entity_poly.entity_id
_entity_poly.type
_entity_poly.pdbx_seq_one_letter_code
_entity_poly.pdbx_strand_id
1 'polypeptide(L)'
;MIGFTYTLFEVGDKHYGTVDENGLWNGLIGAVTSGFADIALAPLSVTAEREDVVDFTLPYYDLVGISVLMRKPAVDNSLFKFMKVSNLS
;
A
#
# COMPACT_ATOMS: atom_id res chain seq x y z
N MET A 1 -3.95 -7.55 29.38
CA MET A 1 -4.12 -6.39 28.48
C MET A 1 -3.14 -5.33 28.92
N ILE A 2 -2.40 -4.73 27.99
CA ILE A 2 -1.37 -3.74 28.30
C ILE A 2 -2.10 -2.43 28.62
N GLY A 3 -1.98 -1.93 29.85
CA GLY A 3 -2.77 -0.81 30.36
C GLY A 3 -2.17 0.56 30.03
N PHE A 4 -2.09 0.91 28.75
CA PHE A 4 -1.65 2.24 28.32
C PHE A 4 -2.81 3.09 27.80
N THR A 5 -2.66 4.41 27.93
CA THR A 5 -3.58 5.40 27.35
C THR A 5 -3.06 5.80 25.98
N TYR A 6 -3.95 6.06 25.03
CA TYR A 6 -3.58 6.43 23.67
C TYR A 6 -4.42 7.61 23.17
N THR A 7 -3.84 8.37 22.25
CA THR A 7 -4.56 9.34 21.43
C THR A 7 -4.35 8.96 19.97
N LEU A 8 -5.44 8.81 19.23
CA LEU A 8 -5.40 8.47 17.81
C LEU A 8 -5.62 9.73 16.97
N PHE A 9 -4.79 9.93 15.97
CA PHE A 9 -4.96 10.98 14.97
C PHE A 9 -4.52 10.48 13.60
N GLU A 10 -5.01 11.13 12.54
CA GLU A 10 -4.59 10.87 11.17
C GLU A 10 -3.46 11.86 10.80
N VAL A 11 -2.42 11.40 10.10
CA VAL A 11 -1.38 12.27 9.57
C VAL A 11 -1.95 13.23 8.53
N GLY A 12 -1.52 14.50 8.58
CA GLY A 12 -2.12 15.56 7.77
C GLY A 12 -1.94 15.37 6.25
N ASP A 13 -0.85 14.74 5.83
CA ASP A 13 -0.53 14.49 4.42
C ASP A 13 -1.13 13.18 3.86
N LYS A 14 -1.70 12.32 4.72
CA LYS A 14 -2.27 11.01 4.38
C LYS A 14 -1.31 10.04 3.65
N HIS A 15 0.00 10.19 3.82
CA HIS A 15 0.99 9.29 3.23
C HIS A 15 1.44 8.20 4.22
N TYR A 16 1.81 7.03 3.69
CA TYR A 16 2.42 5.97 4.52
C TYR A 16 3.85 6.30 4.93
N GLY A 17 4.59 7.00 4.07
CA GLY A 17 6.00 7.28 4.26
C GLY A 17 6.80 6.96 3.01
N THR A 18 7.34 8.01 2.41
CA THR A 18 8.31 8.02 1.33
C THR A 18 9.44 8.97 1.73
N VAL A 19 10.67 8.63 1.37
CA VAL A 19 11.83 9.49 1.58
C VAL A 19 11.94 10.50 0.43
N ASP A 20 12.35 11.72 0.74
CA ASP A 20 12.75 12.72 -0.25
C ASP A 20 14.24 12.62 -0.61
N GLU A 21 14.70 13.47 -1.53
CA GLU A 21 16.11 13.52 -1.95
C GLU A 21 17.08 13.91 -0.80
N ASN A 22 16.56 14.51 0.28
CA ASN A 22 17.32 14.93 1.45
C ASN A 22 17.35 13.86 2.55
N GLY A 23 16.70 12.71 2.35
CA GLY A 23 16.60 11.66 3.36
C GLY A 23 15.47 11.89 4.38
N LEU A 24 14.59 12.86 4.17
CA LEU A 24 13.47 13.16 5.07
C LEU A 24 12.25 12.33 4.71
N TRP A 25 11.66 11.70 5.73
CA TRP A 25 10.45 10.90 5.58
C TRP A 25 9.20 11.74 5.81
N ASN A 26 8.18 11.53 4.97
CA ASN A 26 6.83 12.06 5.17
C ASN A 26 5.89 11.04 5.81
N GLY A 27 4.61 11.39 5.95
CA GLY A 27 3.57 10.43 6.31
C GLY A 27 3.75 9.79 7.69
N LEU A 28 3.30 8.55 7.81
CA LEU A 28 3.39 7.78 9.05
C LEU A 28 4.84 7.53 9.49
N ILE A 29 5.74 7.16 8.56
CA ILE A 29 7.16 6.99 8.88
C ILE A 29 7.78 8.30 9.36
N GLY A 30 7.49 9.43 8.68
CA GLY A 30 7.93 10.77 9.07
C GLY A 30 7.46 11.16 10.47
N ALA A 31 6.19 10.88 10.79
CA ALA A 31 5.63 11.17 12.11
C ALA A 31 6.36 10.41 13.24
N VAL A 32 6.71 9.14 13.01
CA VAL A 32 7.44 8.33 14.00
C VAL A 32 8.90 8.77 14.11
N THR A 33 9.59 8.90 12.98
CA THR A 33 11.02 9.28 12.94
C THR A 33 11.29 10.69 13.48
N SER A 34 10.34 11.62 13.33
CA SER A 34 10.44 12.98 13.90
C SER A 34 10.02 13.07 15.37
N GLY A 35 9.51 11.99 15.96
CA GLY A 35 8.99 11.97 17.33
C GLY A 35 7.63 12.66 17.50
N PHE A 36 6.91 12.94 16.41
CA PHE A 36 5.55 13.47 16.46
C PHE A 36 4.53 12.40 16.89
N ALA A 37 4.81 11.13 16.61
CA ALA A 37 4.04 9.98 17.06
C ALA A 37 4.98 8.90 17.61
N ASP A 38 4.58 8.20 18.68
CA ASP A 38 5.37 7.07 19.19
C ASP A 38 5.12 5.77 18.39
N ILE A 39 3.93 5.64 17.80
CA ILE A 39 3.48 4.43 17.10
C ILE A 39 2.69 4.84 15.86
N ALA A 40 3.00 4.22 14.72
CA ALA A 40 2.17 4.25 13.51
C ALA A 40 1.36 2.96 13.38
N LEU A 41 0.06 3.08 13.11
CA LEU A 41 -0.84 1.94 12.88
C LEU A 41 -1.49 2.04 11.50
N ALA A 42 -1.09 1.15 10.58
CA ALA A 42 -1.64 1.10 9.23
C ALA A 42 -1.31 -0.25 8.55
N PRO A 43 -1.99 -0.63 7.45
CA PRO A 43 -1.55 -1.72 6.59
C PRO A 43 -0.29 -1.31 5.81
N LEU A 44 0.86 -1.36 6.49
CA LEU A 44 2.14 -0.88 5.99
C LEU A 44 3.02 -2.06 5.57
N SER A 45 3.54 -2.03 4.34
CA SER A 45 4.53 -3.01 3.89
C SER A 45 5.88 -2.78 4.55
N VAL A 46 6.47 -3.85 5.07
CA VAL A 46 7.85 -3.89 5.57
C VAL A 46 8.80 -3.91 4.38
N THR A 47 9.71 -2.94 4.33
CA THR A 47 10.74 -2.82 3.29
C THR A 47 12.06 -2.47 3.96
N ALA A 48 13.19 -2.89 3.39
CA ALA A 48 14.53 -2.63 3.97
C ALA A 48 14.76 -1.15 4.28
N GLU A 49 14.40 -0.26 3.35
CA GLU A 49 14.53 1.19 3.51
C GLU A 49 13.75 1.75 4.72
N ARG A 50 12.60 1.14 5.06
CA ARG A 50 11.81 1.54 6.23
C ARG A 50 12.37 0.92 7.51
N GLU A 51 12.86 -0.32 7.46
CA GLU A 51 13.52 -0.98 8.60
C GLU A 51 14.79 -0.23 9.05
N ASP A 52 15.45 0.51 8.16
CA ASP A 52 16.61 1.34 8.51
C ASP A 52 16.27 2.51 9.45
N VAL A 53 14.98 2.91 9.54
CA VAL A 53 14.55 4.12 10.28
C VAL A 53 13.47 3.88 11.32
N VAL A 54 12.75 2.75 11.27
CA VAL A 54 11.74 2.37 12.26
C VAL A 54 11.80 0.88 12.59
N ASP A 55 11.41 0.53 13.81
CA ASP A 55 11.25 -0.86 14.22
C ASP A 55 9.82 -1.37 13.93
N PHE A 56 9.72 -2.54 13.28
CA PHE A 56 8.45 -3.21 13.04
C PHE A 56 8.15 -4.28 14.09
N THR A 57 6.87 -4.47 14.39
CA THR A 57 6.41 -5.65 15.14
C THR A 57 6.37 -6.87 14.23
N LEU A 58 6.19 -8.06 14.83
CA LEU A 58 5.84 -9.25 14.06
C LEU A 58 4.58 -8.99 13.20
N PRO A 59 4.57 -9.40 11.93
CA PRO A 59 3.39 -9.29 11.09
C PRO A 59 2.21 -10.03 11.74
N TYR A 60 1.05 -9.37 11.83
CA TYR A 60 -0.15 -9.97 12.39
C TYR A 60 -1.06 -10.61 11.33
N TYR A 61 -0.75 -10.41 10.05
CA TYR A 61 -1.56 -10.84 8.92
C TYR A 61 -0.67 -11.58 7.91
N ASP A 62 -0.91 -12.88 7.76
CA ASP A 62 -0.06 -13.77 6.94
C ASP A 62 -0.37 -13.69 5.43
N LEU A 63 -1.53 -13.14 5.04
CA LEU A 63 -1.89 -12.99 3.63
C LEU A 63 -1.27 -11.72 3.03
N VAL A 64 0.07 -11.67 3.03
CA VAL A 64 0.85 -10.63 2.37
C VAL A 64 1.16 -11.10 0.94
N GLY A 65 0.65 -10.40 -0.07
CA GLY A 65 0.90 -10.77 -1.46
C GLY A 65 0.33 -9.77 -2.46
N ILE A 66 1.02 -9.60 -3.59
CA ILE A 66 0.56 -8.76 -4.70
C ILE A 66 -0.27 -9.64 -5.64
N SER A 67 -1.50 -9.23 -5.92
CA SER A 67 -2.36 -9.86 -6.92
C SER A 67 -2.82 -8.82 -7.93
N VAL A 68 -2.97 -9.23 -9.18
CA VAL A 68 -3.47 -8.36 -10.25
C VAL A 68 -4.97 -8.55 -10.38
N LEU A 69 -5.72 -7.49 -10.09
CA LEU A 69 -7.15 -7.45 -10.35
C LEU A 69 -7.40 -6.93 -11.77
N MET A 70 -8.05 -7.74 -12.61
CA MET A 70 -8.49 -7.33 -13.94
C MET A 70 -10.00 -7.40 -14.03
N ARG A 71 -10.61 -6.40 -14.69
CA ARG A 71 -12.03 -6.48 -15.07
C ARG A 71 -12.20 -7.65 -16.03
N LYS A 72 -13.17 -8.53 -15.75
CA LYS A 72 -13.52 -9.62 -16.66
C LYS A 72 -13.82 -9.06 -18.06
N PRO A 73 -13.15 -9.55 -19.12
CA PRO A 73 -13.39 -9.06 -20.47
C PRO A 73 -14.82 -9.42 -20.89
N ALA A 74 -15.50 -8.47 -21.54
CA ALA A 74 -16.78 -8.74 -22.19
C ALA A 74 -16.51 -9.63 -23.41
N VAL A 75 -17.07 -10.83 -23.42
CA VAL A 75 -16.98 -11.71 -24.59
C VAL A 75 -18.11 -11.34 -25.54
N ASP A 76 -17.77 -10.79 -26.71
CA ASP A 76 -18.72 -10.64 -27.81
C ASP A 76 -18.96 -12.04 -28.42
N ASN A 77 -20.09 -12.64 -28.08
CA ASN A 77 -20.54 -13.94 -28.59
C ASN A 77 -21.30 -13.82 -29.92
N SER A 78 -21.09 -12.76 -30.70
CA SER A 78 -21.75 -12.60 -32.00
C SER A 78 -21.40 -13.74 -32.97
N LEU A 79 -22.45 -14.38 -33.51
CA LEU A 79 -22.34 -15.41 -34.56
C LEU A 79 -21.63 -14.92 -35.82
N PHE A 80 -21.57 -13.60 -36.04
CA PHE A 80 -20.94 -12.98 -37.20
C PHE A 80 -19.44 -12.70 -37.02
N LYS A 81 -18.80 -13.22 -35.97
CA LYS A 81 -17.36 -13.06 -35.75
C LYS A 81 -16.51 -13.53 -36.94
N PHE A 82 -16.99 -14.54 -37.67
CA PHE A 82 -16.36 -15.05 -38.89
C PHE A 82 -16.40 -14.06 -40.07
N MET A 83 -17.36 -13.14 -40.13
CA MET A 83 -17.45 -12.11 -41.19
C MET A 83 -16.45 -10.97 -40.98
N LYS A 84 -16.03 -10.72 -39.73
CA LYS A 84 -15.01 -9.70 -39.44
C LYS A 84 -13.62 -10.12 -39.90
N VAL A 85 -13.26 -11.40 -39.80
CA VAL A 85 -11.91 -11.89 -40.17
C VAL A 85 -11.72 -12.04 -41.68
N SER A 86 -12.81 -12.25 -42.44
CA SER A 86 -12.77 -12.44 -43.90
C SER A 86 -12.70 -11.13 -44.70
N ASN A 87 -13.01 -9.98 -44.08
CA ASN A 87 -12.85 -8.65 -44.71
C ASN A 87 -11.47 -8.00 -44.44
N LEU A 88 -10.52 -8.77 -43.86
CA LEU A 88 -9.17 -8.33 -43.54
C LEU A 88 -8.09 -9.01 -44.40
N SER A 89 -8.48 -9.71 -45.49
CA SER A 89 -7.56 -10.27 -46.50
C SER A 89 -7.53 -9.44 -47.78
#